data_AF-A0A1B9MNG2-F1
#
_entry.id   AF-A0A1B9MNG2-F1
#
_cell.length_a   1.000
_cell.length_b   1.000
_cell.length_c   1.000
_cell.angle_alpha   90.00
_cell.angle_beta   90.00
_cell.angle_gamma   90.00
#
_symmetry.space_group_name_H-M   'P 1'
#
loop_
_entity.id
_entity.type
_entity.pdbx_description
1 polymer ?
#
loop_
_entity_poly.entity_id
_entity_poly.type
_entity_poly.pdbx_seq_one_letter_code
_entity_poly.pdbx_strand_id
1 'polypeptide(L)'
;MTKLIVNEKEAFADLKRIMQSWDVNENNTSQKLIDLFLRQLIQSKWDRKKIYKFAFLYIKNNLSDPDYDNIPEAAFDYLDDIKSSIIGHCSYDSILKFPNEPKNKNELISYVRGEKWKN
;
A
#
# COMPACT_ATOMS: atom_id res chain seq x y z
N MET A 1 -6.82 -13.36 15.38
CA MET A 1 -6.13 -12.13 15.84
C MET A 1 -5.51 -11.48 14.63
N THR A 2 -5.79 -10.20 14.38
CA THR A 2 -5.07 -9.47 13.34
C THR A 2 -3.66 -9.17 13.83
N LYS A 3 -2.64 -9.50 13.03
CA LYS A 3 -1.26 -9.11 13.31
C LYS A 3 -1.15 -7.59 13.32
N LEU A 4 -0.57 -7.02 14.38
CA LEU A 4 -0.24 -5.59 14.45
C LEU A 4 1.19 -5.40 13.93
N ILE A 5 1.34 -4.60 12.87
CA ILE A 5 2.64 -4.30 12.26
C ILE A 5 3.19 -3.03 12.91
N VAL A 6 4.27 -3.18 13.67
CA VAL A 6 4.71 -2.13 14.59
C VAL A 6 5.67 -1.15 13.90
N ASN A 7 6.48 -1.61 12.94
CA ASN A 7 7.52 -0.80 12.29
C ASN A 7 7.73 -1.12 10.81
N GLU A 8 8.48 -0.26 10.12
CA GLU A 8 8.74 -0.33 8.67
C GLU A 8 9.58 -1.54 8.26
N LYS A 9 10.49 -2.00 9.11
CA LYS A 9 11.32 -3.17 8.83
C LYS A 9 10.49 -4.45 8.80
N GLU A 10 9.58 -4.61 9.76
CA GLU A 10 8.64 -5.71 9.80
C GLU A 10 7.67 -5.66 8.61
N ALA A 11 7.09 -4.47 8.35
CA ALA A 11 6.21 -4.25 7.21
C ALA A 11 6.89 -4.62 5.89
N PHE A 12 8.17 -4.24 5.72
CA PHE A 12 8.96 -4.54 4.53
C PHE A 12 9.19 -6.04 4.36
N ALA A 13 9.61 -6.74 5.42
CA ALA A 13 9.84 -8.18 5.35
C ALA A 13 8.56 -8.95 4.99
N ASP A 14 7.41 -8.56 5.58
CA ASP A 14 6.12 -9.19 5.28
C ASP A 14 5.69 -8.92 3.83
N LEU A 15 5.74 -7.66 3.38
CA LEU A 15 5.35 -7.32 2.01
C LEU A 15 6.26 -7.96 0.97
N LYS A 16 7.58 -7.92 1.20
CA LYS A 16 8.55 -8.59 0.33
C LYS A 16 8.23 -10.08 0.18
N ARG A 17 7.95 -10.78 1.27
CA ARG A 17 7.54 -12.19 1.22
C ARG A 17 6.26 -12.38 0.40
N ILE A 18 5.26 -11.52 0.60
CA ILE A 18 3.99 -11.57 -0.16
C ILE A 18 4.26 -11.40 -1.67
N MET A 19 5.06 -10.39 -2.04
CA MET A 19 5.41 -10.11 -3.42
C MET A 19 6.25 -11.23 -4.06
N GLN A 20 7.16 -11.85 -3.32
CA GLN A 20 7.93 -13.01 -3.77
C GLN A 20 7.07 -14.27 -3.95
N SER A 21 6.00 -14.42 -3.16
CA SER A 21 5.05 -15.52 -3.28
C SER A 21 3.96 -15.29 -4.33
N TRP A 22 4.08 -14.23 -5.14
CA TRP A 22 3.05 -13.86 -6.10
C TRP A 22 2.89 -14.94 -7.17
N ASP A 23 1.70 -15.53 -7.24
CA ASP A 23 1.33 -16.45 -8.33
C ASP A 23 0.65 -15.68 -9.46
N VAL A 24 1.29 -15.68 -10.63
CA VAL A 24 0.79 -15.01 -11.85
C VAL A 24 -0.45 -15.70 -12.43
N ASN A 25 -0.67 -16.98 -12.13
CA ASN A 25 -1.88 -17.70 -12.52
C ASN A 25 -3.05 -17.41 -11.58
N GLU A 26 -2.76 -16.94 -10.36
CA GLU A 26 -3.74 -16.58 -9.34
C GLU A 26 -3.63 -15.12 -8.91
N ASN A 27 -3.51 -14.19 -9.88
CA ASN A 27 -3.36 -12.75 -9.61
C ASN A 27 -4.39 -12.21 -8.60
N ASN A 28 -5.66 -12.63 -8.69
CA ASN A 28 -6.70 -12.21 -7.74
C ASN A 28 -6.41 -12.65 -6.30
N THR A 29 -5.82 -13.82 -6.09
CA THR A 29 -5.42 -14.32 -4.77
C THR A 29 -4.25 -13.50 -4.24
N SER A 30 -3.23 -13.28 -5.07
CA SER A 30 -2.04 -12.48 -4.73
C SER A 30 -2.38 -11.03 -4.39
N GLN A 31 -3.26 -10.39 -5.16
CA GLN A 31 -3.79 -9.04 -4.89
C GLN A 31 -4.48 -8.95 -3.53
N LYS A 32 -5.34 -9.94 -3.20
CA LYS A 32 -6.02 -10.00 -1.90
C LYS A 32 -5.05 -10.08 -0.72
N LEU A 33 -3.87 -10.68 -0.88
CA LEU A 33 -2.84 -10.72 0.16
C LEU A 33 -2.24 -9.33 0.40
N ILE A 34 -1.97 -8.57 -0.66
CA ILE A 34 -1.52 -7.17 -0.54
C ILE A 34 -2.61 -6.28 0.05
N ASP A 35 -3.87 -6.44 -0.37
CA ASP A 35 -5.02 -5.74 0.22
C ASP A 35 -5.14 -6.03 1.72
N LEU A 36 -4.98 -7.28 2.12
CA LEU A 36 -5.00 -7.68 3.52
C LEU A 36 -3.85 -7.04 4.31
N PHE A 37 -2.65 -7.04 3.74
CA PHE A 37 -1.48 -6.38 4.33
C PHE A 37 -1.72 -4.88 4.54
N LEU A 38 -2.27 -4.17 3.55
CA LEU A 38 -2.61 -2.75 3.69
C LEU A 38 -3.66 -2.51 4.78
N ARG A 39 -4.67 -3.37 4.87
CA ARG A 39 -5.66 -3.30 5.97
C ARG A 39 -5.00 -3.48 7.32
N GLN A 40 -4.02 -4.37 7.44
CA GLN A 40 -3.25 -4.57 8.68
C GLN A 40 -2.44 -3.32 9.06
N LEU A 41 -1.80 -2.65 8.10
CA LEU A 41 -1.11 -1.38 8.35
C LEU A 41 -2.09 -0.31 8.89
N ILE A 42 -3.26 -0.15 8.25
CA ILE A 42 -4.29 0.79 8.67
C ILE A 42 -4.80 0.46 10.09
N GLN A 43 -5.05 -0.83 10.37
CA GLN A 43 -5.47 -1.28 11.71
C GLN A 43 -4.38 -1.05 12.77
N SER A 44 -3.11 -1.13 12.35
CA SER A 44 -1.93 -0.79 13.17
C SER A 44 -1.72 0.72 13.32
N LYS A 45 -2.73 1.54 12.99
CA LYS A 45 -2.73 3.01 13.12
C LYS A 45 -1.72 3.72 12.22
N TRP A 46 -1.31 3.11 11.12
CA TRP A 46 -0.54 3.82 10.12
C TRP A 46 -1.44 4.77 9.36
N ASP A 47 -1.07 6.05 9.32
CA ASP A 47 -1.75 7.05 8.52
C ASP A 47 -1.35 6.98 7.04
N ARG A 48 -2.07 7.73 6.20
CA ARG A 48 -1.80 7.80 4.76
C ARG A 48 -0.37 8.21 4.44
N LYS A 49 0.19 9.17 5.19
CA LYS A 49 1.55 9.70 4.97
C LYS A 49 2.59 8.63 5.22
N LYS A 50 2.42 7.85 6.29
CA LYS A 50 3.31 6.74 6.64
C LYS A 50 3.21 5.60 5.62
N ILE A 51 2.00 5.17 5.24
CA ILE A 51 1.83 4.13 4.20
C ILE A 51 2.40 4.60 2.86
N TYR A 52 2.17 5.87 2.46
CA TYR A 52 2.76 6.45 1.25
C TYR A 52 4.29 6.39 1.26
N LYS A 53 4.92 6.89 2.33
CA LYS A 53 6.38 6.88 2.48
C LYS A 53 6.93 5.46 2.45
N PHE A 54 6.25 4.53 3.10
CA PHE A 54 6.63 3.13 3.10
C PHE A 54 6.56 2.53 1.68
N ALA A 55 5.40 2.63 1.03
CA ALA A 55 5.17 2.04 -0.29
C ALA A 55 6.09 2.62 -1.36
N PHE A 56 6.37 3.93 -1.31
CA PHE A 56 7.07 4.64 -2.38
C PHE A 56 8.56 4.86 -2.14
N LEU A 57 8.97 5.11 -0.89
CA LEU A 57 10.36 5.42 -0.57
C LEU A 57 11.04 4.25 0.12
N TYR A 58 10.42 3.70 1.17
CA TYR A 58 11.06 2.68 1.98
C TYR A 58 11.31 1.39 1.18
N ILE A 59 10.29 0.86 0.50
CA ILE A 59 10.43 -0.39 -0.27
C ILE A 59 11.52 -0.24 -1.32
N LYS A 60 11.43 0.80 -2.17
CA LYS A 60 12.40 1.04 -3.24
C LYS A 60 13.85 1.14 -2.72
N ASN A 61 14.05 1.79 -1.57
CA ASN A 61 15.39 1.96 -1.00
C ASN A 61 15.93 0.70 -0.29
N ASN A 62 15.09 -0.31 -0.04
CA ASN A 62 15.46 -1.51 0.71
C ASN A 62 15.38 -2.81 -0.11
N LEU A 63 14.83 -2.77 -1.33
CA LEU A 63 14.94 -3.88 -2.27
C LEU A 63 16.37 -3.97 -2.81
N SER A 64 16.87 -5.18 -2.90
CA SER A 64 18.17 -5.50 -3.51
C SER A 64 17.99 -5.97 -4.96
N ASP A 65 19.06 -5.98 -5.77
CA ASP A 65 18.98 -6.45 -7.16
C ASP A 65 18.36 -7.86 -7.28
N PRO A 66 18.72 -8.86 -6.45
CA PRO A 66 18.06 -10.16 -6.49
C PRO A 66 16.56 -10.12 -6.18
N ASP A 67 16.08 -9.10 -5.46
CA ASP A 67 14.64 -8.99 -5.21
C ASP A 67 13.89 -8.58 -6.47
N TYR A 68 14.48 -7.73 -7.31
CA TYR A 68 13.91 -7.36 -8.60
C TYR A 68 13.86 -8.53 -9.57
N ASP A 69 14.82 -9.45 -9.50
CA ASP A 69 14.82 -10.67 -10.33
C ASP A 69 13.78 -11.71 -9.88
N ASN A 70 13.50 -11.77 -8.57
CA ASN A 70 12.64 -12.81 -7.98
C ASN A 70 11.19 -12.39 -7.76
N ILE A 71 10.89 -11.09 -7.78
CA ILE A 71 9.53 -10.59 -7.64
C ILE A 71 8.92 -10.41 -9.03
N PRO A 72 7.76 -11.03 -9.33
CA PRO A 72 7.10 -10.86 -10.62
C PRO A 72 6.69 -9.40 -10.88
N GLU A 73 6.78 -8.96 -12.14
CA GLU A 73 6.36 -7.62 -12.59
C GLU A 73 4.93 -7.28 -12.14
N ALA A 74 4.00 -8.23 -12.23
CA ALA A 74 2.61 -8.06 -11.79
C ALA A 74 2.46 -7.63 -10.31
N ALA A 75 3.40 -8.03 -9.45
CA ALA A 75 3.39 -7.60 -8.04
C ALA A 75 3.82 -6.13 -7.91
N PHE A 76 4.76 -5.67 -8.73
CA PHE A 76 5.16 -4.26 -8.80
C PHE A 76 4.07 -3.39 -9.40
N ASP A 77 3.43 -3.83 -10.49
CA ASP A 77 2.30 -3.13 -11.11
C ASP A 77 1.18 -2.90 -10.10
N TYR A 78 0.83 -3.94 -9.34
CA TYR A 78 -0.20 -3.81 -8.33
C TYR A 78 0.22 -2.91 -7.16
N LEU A 79 1.50 -2.91 -6.78
CA LEU A 79 2.02 -1.96 -5.79
C LEU A 79 1.89 -0.50 -6.28
N ASP A 80 2.08 -0.26 -7.57
CA ASP A 80 1.87 1.05 -8.20
C ASP A 80 0.37 1.43 -8.29
N ASP A 81 -0.54 0.47 -8.47
CA ASP A 81 -1.99 0.70 -8.34
C ASP A 81 -2.36 1.13 -6.92
N ILE A 82 -1.80 0.46 -5.91
CA ILE A 82 -1.97 0.85 -4.51
C ILE A 82 -1.46 2.26 -4.27
N LYS A 83 -0.28 2.61 -4.78
CA LYS A 83 0.24 3.98 -4.71
C LYS A 83 -0.74 4.97 -5.34
N SER A 84 -1.30 4.65 -6.50
CA SER A 84 -2.31 5.48 -7.18
C SER A 84 -3.59 5.66 -6.33
N SER A 85 -3.99 4.62 -5.60
CA SER A 85 -5.11 4.65 -4.64
C SER A 85 -4.83 5.55 -3.42
N ILE A 86 -3.58 5.62 -2.98
CA ILE A 86 -3.13 6.44 -1.85
C ILE A 86 -3.12 7.93 -2.23
N ILE A 87 -2.71 8.27 -3.45
CA ILE A 87 -2.66 9.66 -3.90
C ILE A 87 -3.97 10.12 -4.58
N GLY A 88 -4.92 9.20 -4.79
CA GLY A 88 -6.22 9.50 -5.37
C GLY A 88 -6.17 9.94 -6.84
N HIS A 89 -5.27 9.34 -7.63
CA HIS A 89 -5.01 9.74 -9.00
C HIS A 89 -6.26 9.59 -9.91
N CYS A 90 -6.85 8.39 -9.97
CA CYS A 90 -7.88 8.07 -10.96
C CYS A 90 -9.28 8.57 -10.57
N SER A 91 -9.86 8.04 -9.48
CA SER A 91 -11.25 8.32 -9.10
C SER A 91 -11.42 8.36 -7.59
N TYR A 92 -12.55 8.91 -7.12
CA TYR A 92 -12.92 8.88 -5.71
C TYR A 92 -13.06 7.46 -5.15
N ASP A 93 -13.63 6.56 -5.94
CA ASP A 93 -13.90 5.18 -5.52
C ASP A 93 -12.58 4.40 -5.40
N SER A 94 -11.57 4.79 -6.16
CA SER A 94 -10.21 4.28 -6.06
C SER A 94 -9.41 4.84 -4.88
N ILE A 95 -9.90 5.86 -4.15
CA ILE A 95 -9.15 6.41 -3.01
C ILE A 95 -9.21 5.41 -1.85
N LEU A 96 -8.04 4.93 -1.42
CA LEU A 96 -7.91 4.12 -0.20
C LEU A 96 -8.49 4.87 1.00
N LYS A 97 -9.38 4.26 1.80
CA LYS A 97 -10.07 4.94 2.90
C LYS A 97 -9.37 4.66 4.24
N PHE A 98 -9.11 5.71 5.01
CA PHE A 98 -8.57 5.58 6.37
C PHE A 98 -9.65 5.97 7.41
N PRO A 99 -9.70 5.30 8.58
CA PRO A 99 -10.72 5.55 9.60
C PRO A 99 -10.76 6.99 10.14
N ASN A 100 -9.62 7.69 10.17
CA ASN A 100 -9.46 9.01 10.75
C ASN A 100 -9.52 10.15 9.70
N GLU A 101 -10.00 9.86 8.49
CA GLU A 101 -10.09 10.82 7.38
C GLU A 101 -11.55 11.17 7.04
N PRO A 102 -11.78 12.24 6.28
CA PRO A 102 -13.13 12.60 5.84
C PRO A 102 -13.82 11.46 5.09
N LYS A 103 -15.07 11.17 5.47
CA LYS A 103 -15.89 10.14 4.81
C LYS A 103 -16.72 10.71 3.66
N ASN A 104 -16.96 12.02 3.66
CA ASN A 104 -17.65 12.69 2.58
C ASN A 104 -16.78 12.70 1.31
N LYS A 105 -17.40 12.41 0.16
CA LYS A 105 -16.72 12.36 -1.14
C LYS A 105 -15.88 13.60 -1.45
N ASN A 106 -16.50 14.78 -1.38
CA ASN A 106 -15.84 16.02 -1.79
C ASN A 106 -14.73 16.41 -0.81
N GLU A 107 -14.97 16.20 0.49
CA GLU A 107 -13.97 16.46 1.53
C GLU A 107 -12.76 15.52 1.40
N LEU A 108 -12.99 14.23 1.13
CA LEU A 108 -11.90 13.28 0.95
C LEU A 108 -11.09 13.58 -0.31
N ILE A 109 -11.75 13.90 -1.42
CA ILE A 109 -11.05 14.32 -2.65
C ILE A 109 -10.20 15.56 -2.36
N SER A 110 -10.76 16.57 -1.68
CA SER A 110 -10.03 17.78 -1.29
C SER A 110 -8.86 17.47 -0.36
N TYR A 111 -9.05 16.57 0.59
CA TYR A 111 -8.02 16.14 1.54
C TYR A 111 -6.86 15.44 0.81
N VAL A 112 -7.15 14.47 -0.06
CA VAL A 112 -6.16 13.64 -0.75
C VAL A 112 -5.48 14.38 -1.91
N ARG A 113 -6.27 14.97 -2.82
CA ARG A 113 -5.75 15.65 -4.03
C ARG A 113 -5.27 17.06 -3.76
N GLY A 114 -5.83 17.74 -2.75
CA GLY A 114 -5.29 19.00 -2.26
C GLY A 114 -4.06 18.82 -1.37
N GLU A 115 -3.52 17.59 -1.29
CA GLU A 115 -2.31 17.22 -0.56
C GLU A 115 -2.31 17.60 0.93
N LYS A 116 -3.49 17.84 1.52
CA LYS A 116 -3.63 18.24 2.92
C LYS A 116 -3.08 17.20 3.90
N TRP A 117 -2.98 15.95 3.46
CA TRP A 117 -2.36 14.84 4.20
C TRP A 117 -0.83 14.83 4.15
N LYS A 118 -0.20 15.53 3.20
CA LYS A 118 1.27 15.60 3.08
C LYS A 118 1.90 16.56 4.08
N ASN A 119 1.14 17.52 4.59
CA ASN A 119 1.57 18.51 5.58
C ASN A 119 1.94 17.85 6.92
#